data_AF-A0A5K0YN06-F1
#
_entry.id   AF-A0A5K0YN06-F1
#
_cell.length_a   1.000
_cell.length_b   1.000
_cell.length_c   1.000
_cell.angle_alpha   90.00
_cell.angle_beta   90.00
_cell.angle_gamma   90.00
#
_symmetry.space_group_name_H-M   'P 1'
#
loop_
_entity.id
_entity.type
_entity.pdbx_description
1 polymer ?
#
loop_
_entity_poly.entity_id
_entity_poly.type
_entity_poly.pdbx_seq_one_letter_code
_entity_poly.pdbx_strand_id
1 'polypeptide(L)' 'PHAGFGLGFERLVQFATGIDNIRDTIPFPRSPGSAEF' A
#
# COMPACT_ATOMS: atom_id res chain seq x y z
N PRO A 1 -1.65 11.54 29.15
CA PRO A 1 -2.54 10.68 28.32
C PRO A 1 -2.31 10.96 26.83
N HIS A 2 -2.11 9.91 26.00
CA HIS A 2 -1.99 10.02 24.54
C HIS A 2 -2.62 8.81 23.87
N ALA A 3 -3.13 9.02 22.66
CA ALA A 3 -3.57 7.99 21.73
C ALA A 3 -2.97 8.29 20.34
N GLY A 4 -2.90 7.27 19.49
CA GLY A 4 -2.39 7.38 18.12
C GLY A 4 -3.08 6.42 17.16
N PHE A 5 -2.91 6.66 15.87
CA PHE A 5 -3.40 5.78 14.81
C PHE A 5 -2.35 5.63 13.70
N GLY A 6 -2.53 4.59 12.88
CA GLY A 6 -1.72 4.37 11.68
C GLY A 6 -2.62 4.27 10.45
N LEU A 7 -2.10 4.71 9.31
CA LEU A 7 -2.77 4.63 8.01
C LEU A 7 -1.77 4.07 6.99
N GLY A 8 -2.19 3.05 6.24
CA GLY A 8 -1.40 2.54 5.13
C GLY A 8 -1.62 3.40 3.89
N PHE A 9 -0.56 4.06 3.39
CA PHE A 9 -0.65 4.95 2.24
C PHE A 9 -1.10 4.23 0.97
N GLU A 10 -0.53 3.07 0.67
CA GLU A 10 -0.90 2.24 -0.47
C GLU A 10 -2.39 1.83 -0.42
N ARG A 11 -2.94 1.63 0.78
CA ARG A 11 -4.37 1.34 1.00
C ARG A 11 -5.27 2.56 0.80
N LEU A 12 -4.79 3.75 1.15
CA LEU A 12 -5.48 5.00 0.84
C LEU A 12 -5.53 5.22 -0.68
N VAL A 13 -4.41 5.00 -1.37
CA VAL A 13 -4.32 5.10 -2.83
C VAL A 13 -5.27 4.09 -3.47
N GLN A 14 -5.25 2.83 -3.02
CA GLN A 14 -6.17 1.79 -3.47
C GLN A 14 -7.64 2.22 -3.40
N PHE A 15 -8.05 2.78 -2.26
CA PHE A 15 -9.41 3.27 -2.05
C PHE A 15 -9.76 4.46 -2.96
N ALA A 16 -8.83 5.40 -3.14
CA ALA A 16 -9.04 6.59 -3.96
C ALA A 16 -9.10 6.28 -5.47
N THR A 17 -8.33 5.29 -5.93
CA THR A 17 -8.21 4.96 -7.36
C THR A 17 -9.07 3.77 -7.80
N GLY A 18 -9.61 2.98 -6.86
CA GLY A 18 -10.44 1.81 -7.15
C GLY A 18 -9.66 0.60 -7.68
N ILE A 19 -8.34 0.57 -7.47
CA ILE A 19 -7.48 -0.53 -7.90
C ILE A 19 -7.70 -1.77 -7.02
N ASP A 20 -7.93 -2.94 -7.61
CA ASP A 20 -8.23 -4.16 -6.83
C ASP A 20 -7.01 -4.75 -6.11
N ASN A 21 -5.79 -4.54 -6.63
CA ASN A 21 -4.56 -5.08 -6.06
C ASN A 21 -3.61 -3.98 -5.57
N ILE A 22 -3.22 -4.06 -4.30
CA ILE A 22 -2.30 -3.10 -3.66
C ILE A 22 -0.93 -3.01 -4.36
N ARG A 23 -0.49 -4.08 -5.04
CA ARG A 23 0.80 -4.07 -5.77
C ARG A 23 0.82 -3.07 -6.92
N ASP A 24 -0.35 -2.77 -7.50
CA ASP A 24 -0.48 -1.84 -8.61
C ASP A 24 -0.61 -0.38 -8.13
N THR A 25 -0.67 -0.17 -6.81
CA THR A 25 -0.73 1.17 -6.19
C THR A 25 0.65 1.76 -5.89
N ILE A 26 1.73 0.99 -6.13
CA ILE A 26 3.12 1.38 -5.89
C ILE A 26 4.00 0.98 -7.09
N PRO A 27 4.97 1.81 -7.52
CA PRO A 27 5.77 1.51 -8.71
C PRO A 27 6.62 0.23 -8.60
N PHE A 28 7.14 -0.07 -7.42
CA PHE A 28 8.05 -1.19 -7.17
C PHE A 28 7.50 -2.07 -6.03
N PRO A 29 6.46 -2.88 -6.28
CA PRO A 29 5.82 -3.67 -5.24
C PRO A 29 6.77 -4.75 -4.73
N ARG A 30 6.79 -4.96 -3.42
CA ARG A 30 7.54 -6.05 -2.78
C ARG A 30 6.58 -7.13 -2.30
N SER A 31 6.95 -8.38 -2.52
CA SER A 31 6.18 -9.52 -2.02
C SER A 31 7.10 -10.70 -1.71
N PRO A 32 6.67 -11.70 -0.92
CA PRO A 32 7.50 -12.87 -0.66
C PRO A 32 7.97 -13.51 -1.98
N GLY A 33 9.29 -13.62 -2.16
CA GLY A 33 9.90 -14.17 -3.37
C GLY A 33 10.03 -13.20 -4.56
N SER A 34 9.64 -11.92 -4.42
CA SER A 34 9.79 -10.91 -5.48
C SER A 34 10.23 -9.56 -4.89
N ALA A 35 11.44 -9.15 -5.28
CA ALA A 35 12.09 -7.91 -4.87
C ALA A 35 12.92 -7.32 -6.02
N GLU A 36 12.32 -7.20 -7.20
CA GLU A 36 12.91 -6.55 -8.38
C GLU A 36 12.54 -5.06 -8.47
N PHE A 37 13.32 -4.30 -9.24
CA PHE A 37 13.11 -2.88 -9.54
C PHE A 37 12.54 -2.76 -10.95
#